data_AF-A0A1X2HT47-F1
#
_entry.id   AF-A0A1X2HT47-F1
#
_cell.length_a   1.000
_cell.length_b   1.000
_cell.length_c   1.000
_cell.angle_alpha   90.00
_cell.angle_beta   90.00
_cell.angle_gamma   90.00
#
_symmetry.space_group_name_H-M   'P 1'
#
loop_
_entity.id
_entity.type
_entity.pdbx_description
1 polymer ?
#
loop_
_entity_poly.entity_id
_entity_poly.type
_entity_poly.pdbx_seq_one_letter_code
_entity_poly.pdbx_strand_id
1 'polypeptide(L)'
;MASLLRSLKQRVPLYPASQAIIRNQRAFFTSGASVASTRQRRNLATAGAVAVAATTGALMYGLASKDKVYCDAVQDDKQRKSEGPITDSDPMRLRMEAFIKGLQTRIVEDIENLDGKQFTRTTWQRPEGGEGITCVLQDGNVFEKAGVGVSVVYGTLPKAAVEQMRHDRGKDISADGPVPFFAAGISLVMHPHNPNCPTVHLNYRYFEIENPDGTPKMWWFGGGSDLTPSYLFEDDCIHFHQVLKDGCDKTDKRYYSTFKQWCDKYFYNKHRAEARGIGGIFFDDLDDKPAEELFGFVREMGNRFSLSYLPIVKKRMNMKYTNEMKRWQQLRRGRYVEFNLVWDRGTKFGLQTPGARIEAILMSLPLTARWEYMNEPEVSSKEEDLVNVLKTPRDWIPLV
;
A
#
# COMPACT_ATOMS: atom_id res chain seq x y z
N MET A 1 45.39 -14.07 44.77
CA MET A 1 46.80 -13.62 44.81
C MET A 1 47.67 -14.62 44.04
N ALA A 2 48.95 -14.27 43.80
CA ALA A 2 50.13 -15.08 43.42
C ALA A 2 50.01 -16.65 43.36
N SER A 3 50.74 -17.37 42.50
CA SER A 3 51.91 -17.00 41.67
C SER A 3 52.24 -18.02 40.55
N LEU A 4 52.71 -17.52 39.39
CA LEU A 4 53.93 -17.88 38.61
C LEU A 4 54.55 -19.32 38.74
N LEU A 5 55.16 -19.97 37.72
CA LEU A 5 55.63 -19.53 36.39
C LEU A 5 56.05 -20.72 35.47
N ARG A 6 56.45 -20.35 34.24
CA ARG A 6 57.25 -21.04 33.18
C ARG A 6 56.42 -21.77 32.10
N SER A 7 56.40 -21.42 30.81
CA SER A 7 57.31 -20.71 29.85
C SER A 7 58.08 -21.64 28.91
N LEU A 8 57.73 -21.62 27.62
CA LEU A 8 58.68 -21.66 26.50
C LEU A 8 58.12 -20.86 25.31
N LYS A 9 58.98 -20.48 24.34
CA LYS A 9 58.69 -19.45 23.31
C LYS A 9 59.03 -19.93 21.89
N GLN A 10 58.19 -19.58 20.92
CA GLN A 10 58.55 -19.22 19.52
C GLN A 10 57.28 -18.61 18.86
N ARG A 11 57.25 -17.30 18.53
CA ARG A 11 57.84 -16.56 17.39
C ARG A 11 57.04 -16.69 16.08
N VAL A 12 56.56 -15.52 15.62
CA VAL A 12 55.79 -15.28 14.38
C VAL A 12 56.70 -14.67 13.31
N PRO A 13 56.44 -14.94 12.01
CA PRO A 13 56.64 -13.97 10.94
C PRO A 13 55.33 -13.63 10.19
N LEU A 14 55.32 -12.50 9.48
CA LEU A 14 54.14 -11.87 8.87
C LEU A 14 54.27 -11.76 7.34
N TYR A 15 53.19 -12.11 6.60
CA TYR A 15 52.89 -11.65 5.23
C TYR A 15 53.90 -12.09 4.13
N PRO A 16 53.54 -12.10 2.80
CA PRO A 16 52.95 -11.00 2.03
C PRO A 16 51.61 -11.29 1.33
N ALA A 17 50.91 -10.21 0.96
CA ALA A 17 49.86 -10.21 -0.05
C ALA A 17 50.38 -9.51 -1.32
N SER A 18 50.06 -10.04 -2.51
CA SER A 18 50.44 -9.45 -3.81
C SER A 18 49.45 -8.37 -4.28
N GLN A 19 49.93 -7.40 -5.05
CA GLN A 19 49.21 -6.18 -5.41
C GLN A 19 48.63 -6.19 -6.84
N ALA A 20 47.44 -5.62 -7.01
CA ALA A 20 47.15 -4.57 -8.01
C ALA A 20 45.98 -3.70 -7.45
N ILE A 21 45.99 -2.37 -7.34
CA ILE A 21 46.42 -1.27 -8.25
C ILE A 21 45.41 -1.14 -9.42
N ILE A 22 44.68 -0.04 -9.65
CA ILE A 22 44.50 1.29 -8.99
C ILE A 22 43.10 1.84 -9.43
N ARG A 23 42.41 2.91 -8.98
CA ARG A 23 42.59 4.21 -8.26
C ARG A 23 41.23 4.56 -7.60
N ASN A 24 40.95 5.64 -6.83
CA ASN A 24 41.68 6.78 -6.23
C ASN A 24 40.92 7.19 -4.94
N GLN A 25 41.50 7.94 -3.99
CA GLN A 25 40.78 8.33 -2.75
C GLN A 25 41.20 9.72 -2.20
N ARG A 26 40.29 10.40 -1.48
CA ARG A 26 40.48 11.61 -0.63
C ARG A 26 40.69 12.93 -1.41
N ALA A 27 40.50 14.12 -0.82
CA ALA A 27 40.23 14.47 0.59
C ALA A 27 39.23 15.64 0.75
N PHE A 28 38.75 15.85 1.99
CA PHE A 28 38.00 17.03 2.43
C PHE A 28 38.94 18.22 2.77
N PHE A 29 38.43 19.44 2.58
CA PHE A 29 38.70 20.72 3.28
C PHE A 29 40.09 21.01 3.91
N THR A 30 40.63 22.19 3.57
CA THR A 30 41.10 23.20 4.56
C THR A 30 40.92 24.63 4.01
N SER A 31 40.97 25.61 4.91
CA SER A 31 40.62 27.03 4.72
C SER A 31 41.74 27.93 4.20
N GLY A 32 41.37 29.09 3.64
CA GLY A 32 42.24 30.27 3.54
C GLY A 32 41.44 31.56 3.71
N ALA A 33 41.98 32.55 4.43
CA ALA A 33 41.35 33.85 4.66
C ALA A 33 42.41 34.96 4.80
N SER A 34 42.13 36.14 4.26
CA SER A 34 42.94 37.37 4.41
C SER A 34 42.07 38.62 4.23
N VAL A 35 42.60 39.81 4.57
CA VAL A 35 41.80 40.98 4.98
C VAL A 35 42.19 42.27 4.24
N ALA A 36 41.17 43.01 3.76
CA ALA A 36 41.13 44.46 3.42
C ALA A 36 42.24 45.08 2.51
N SER A 37 42.07 46.22 1.82
CA SER A 37 41.26 47.40 2.15
C SER A 37 41.11 48.42 0.98
N THR A 38 40.14 49.34 1.10
CA THR A 38 40.12 50.76 0.63
C THR A 38 40.49 51.17 -0.84
N ARG A 39 39.57 51.86 -1.56
CA ARG A 39 39.41 53.35 -1.60
C ARG A 39 38.92 53.97 -2.95
N GLN A 40 37.71 54.56 -2.95
CA GLN A 40 37.26 55.71 -3.80
C GLN A 40 37.15 55.50 -5.35
N ARG A 41 36.41 56.30 -6.16
CA ARG A 41 35.67 57.58 -5.95
C ARG A 41 34.56 57.76 -7.02
N ARG A 42 33.39 58.34 -6.65
CA ARG A 42 32.49 59.30 -7.38
C ARG A 42 32.11 59.05 -8.88
N ASN A 43 30.90 59.38 -9.38
CA ASN A 43 29.95 60.44 -9.01
C ASN A 43 28.47 60.18 -9.48
N LEU A 44 27.58 61.11 -9.12
CA LEU A 44 26.19 61.45 -9.56
C LEU A 44 25.80 61.11 -11.02
N ALA A 45 24.53 61.00 -11.46
CA ALA A 45 23.14 61.02 -10.89
C ALA A 45 22.18 60.39 -11.97
N THR A 46 20.85 60.24 -11.91
CA THR A 46 19.73 60.93 -11.19
C THR A 46 18.53 59.96 -11.04
N ALA A 47 17.45 60.35 -10.33
CA ALA A 47 16.31 59.48 -10.01
C ALA A 47 15.32 59.21 -11.17
N GLY A 48 14.65 58.05 -11.15
CA GLY A 48 13.51 57.75 -12.03
C GLY A 48 12.88 56.35 -11.80
N ALA A 49 11.59 56.34 -11.43
CA ALA A 49 10.65 55.20 -11.40
C ALA A 49 10.96 53.98 -10.49
N VAL A 50 9.92 53.48 -9.82
CA VAL A 50 9.90 52.28 -8.96
C VAL A 50 9.05 51.18 -9.62
N ALA A 51 9.48 49.93 -9.47
CA ALA A 51 8.72 48.68 -9.63
C ALA A 51 8.06 48.36 -11.01
N VAL A 52 8.83 47.72 -11.90
CA VAL A 52 8.30 46.72 -12.87
C VAL A 52 9.27 45.54 -12.99
N ALA A 53 9.07 44.48 -12.19
CA ALA A 53 9.85 43.23 -12.30
C ALA A 53 9.23 41.97 -11.63
N ALA A 54 8.13 42.09 -10.87
CA ALA A 54 7.66 41.02 -9.96
C ALA A 54 6.31 40.38 -10.33
N THR A 55 5.64 40.84 -11.40
CA THR A 55 4.24 40.47 -11.70
C THR A 55 4.07 39.47 -12.84
N THR A 56 5.04 39.33 -13.76
CA THR A 56 4.93 38.44 -14.93
C THR A 56 5.03 36.95 -14.58
N GLY A 57 5.89 36.56 -13.63
CA GLY A 57 6.05 35.15 -13.25
C GLY A 57 4.81 34.52 -12.62
N ALA A 58 4.16 35.23 -11.68
CA ALA A 58 2.96 34.75 -11.01
C ALA A 58 1.74 34.70 -11.94
N LEU A 59 1.60 35.67 -12.84
CA LEU A 59 0.46 35.73 -13.76
C LEU A 59 0.52 34.61 -14.81
N MET A 60 1.72 34.27 -15.32
CA MET A 60 1.88 33.17 -16.28
C MET A 60 1.55 31.80 -15.67
N TYR A 61 1.89 31.56 -14.40
CA TYR A 61 1.51 30.30 -13.73
C TYR A 61 0.00 30.25 -13.41
N GLY A 62 -0.62 31.39 -13.10
CA GLY A 62 -2.06 31.52 -12.88
C GLY A 62 -2.93 31.47 -14.15
N LEU A 63 -2.33 31.48 -15.34
CA LEU A 63 -3.03 31.44 -16.63
C LEU A 63 -2.78 30.16 -17.44
N ALA A 64 -1.90 29.26 -16.97
CA ALA A 64 -1.49 28.03 -17.68
C ALA A 64 -2.10 26.73 -17.11
N SER A 65 -3.25 26.80 -16.43
CA SER A 65 -3.93 25.63 -15.83
C SER A 65 -5.46 25.70 -15.87
N LYS A 66 -6.04 26.54 -16.74
CA LYS A 66 -7.50 26.69 -16.89
C LYS A 66 -8.16 25.72 -17.86
N ASP A 67 -7.38 24.91 -18.56
CA ASP A 67 -7.89 23.78 -19.34
C ASP A 67 -8.34 22.67 -18.38
N LYS A 68 -9.56 22.80 -17.90
CA LYS A 68 -10.33 21.67 -17.37
C LYS A 68 -10.57 20.69 -18.53
N VAL A 69 -9.60 19.82 -18.79
CA VAL A 69 -9.82 18.58 -19.53
C VAL A 69 -10.76 17.75 -18.70
N TYR A 70 -12.06 17.94 -18.91
CA TYR A 70 -13.07 16.99 -18.48
C TYR A 70 -12.75 15.70 -19.24
N CYS A 71 -12.55 14.59 -18.53
CA CYS A 71 -12.62 13.30 -19.21
C CYS A 71 -14.09 13.09 -19.56
N ASP A 72 -14.45 13.02 -20.84
CA ASP A 72 -15.85 13.04 -21.28
C ASP A 72 -16.66 11.88 -20.68
N ALA A 73 -16.00 10.72 -20.48
CA ALA A 73 -16.52 9.59 -19.73
C ALA A 73 -17.07 9.95 -18.33
N VAL A 74 -16.61 11.02 -17.68
CA VAL A 74 -17.13 11.50 -16.38
C VAL A 74 -18.54 12.11 -16.50
N GLN A 75 -18.91 12.66 -17.66
CA GLN A 75 -20.30 13.07 -17.91
C GLN A 75 -21.13 11.87 -18.37
N ASP A 76 -20.60 11.09 -19.31
CA ASP A 76 -21.31 9.92 -19.86
C ASP A 76 -21.68 8.92 -18.75
N ASP A 77 -20.75 8.64 -17.83
CA ASP A 77 -20.99 7.75 -16.69
C ASP A 77 -22.00 8.33 -15.70
N LYS A 78 -22.10 9.66 -15.55
CA LYS A 78 -23.13 10.29 -14.71
C LYS A 78 -24.50 10.23 -15.38
N GLN A 79 -24.56 10.49 -16.69
CA GLN A 79 -25.79 10.37 -17.45
C GLN A 79 -26.28 8.93 -17.38
N ARG A 80 -25.42 7.96 -17.74
CA ARG A 80 -25.74 6.54 -17.71
C ARG A 80 -26.15 6.05 -16.32
N LYS A 81 -25.50 6.50 -15.24
CA LYS A 81 -25.92 6.20 -13.85
C LYS A 81 -27.26 6.84 -13.45
N SER A 82 -27.74 7.86 -14.17
CA SER A 82 -29.08 8.45 -13.94
C SER A 82 -30.19 7.76 -14.74
N GLU A 83 -29.86 7.07 -15.83
CA GLU A 83 -30.81 6.33 -16.69
C GLU A 83 -31.33 5.02 -16.06
N GLY A 84 -30.65 4.48 -15.05
CA GLY A 84 -31.10 3.30 -14.30
C GLY A 84 -29.96 2.42 -13.78
N PRO A 85 -30.28 1.20 -13.29
CA PRO A 85 -29.29 0.25 -12.81
C PRO A 85 -28.20 -0.06 -13.83
N ILE A 86 -26.99 -0.38 -13.35
CA ILE A 86 -25.89 -0.88 -14.17
C ILE A 86 -26.13 -2.36 -14.52
N THR A 87 -25.82 -2.71 -15.76
CA THR A 87 -26.07 -3.99 -16.44
C THR A 87 -24.76 -4.60 -16.92
N ASP A 88 -24.79 -5.86 -17.40
CA ASP A 88 -23.58 -6.49 -17.95
C ASP A 88 -23.18 -5.96 -19.35
N SER A 89 -24.00 -5.14 -20.00
CA SER A 89 -23.68 -4.43 -21.25
C SER A 89 -23.00 -3.07 -21.05
N ASP A 90 -22.84 -2.60 -19.81
CA ASP A 90 -22.22 -1.30 -19.51
C ASP A 90 -20.68 -1.36 -19.46
N PRO A 91 -19.98 -0.21 -19.64
CA PRO A 91 -18.53 -0.11 -19.48
C PRO A 91 -18.00 -0.73 -18.18
N MET A 92 -16.81 -1.36 -18.25
CA MET A 92 -16.20 -2.08 -17.13
C MET A 92 -16.01 -1.18 -15.90
N ARG A 93 -15.64 0.09 -16.08
CA ARG A 93 -15.63 1.13 -15.03
C ARG A 93 -16.92 1.21 -14.21
N LEU A 94 -18.07 1.28 -14.85
CA LEU A 94 -19.38 1.37 -14.17
C LEU A 94 -19.74 0.07 -13.45
N ARG A 95 -19.47 -1.08 -14.07
CA ARG A 95 -19.74 -2.41 -13.48
C ARG A 95 -18.83 -2.68 -12.28
N MET A 96 -17.57 -2.26 -12.34
CA MET A 96 -16.63 -2.30 -11.22
C MET A 96 -17.04 -1.33 -10.10
N GLU A 97 -17.41 -0.08 -10.41
CA GLU A 97 -17.95 0.88 -9.44
C GLU A 97 -19.15 0.32 -8.68
N ALA A 98 -20.13 -0.25 -9.40
CA ALA A 98 -21.30 -0.87 -8.80
C ALA A 98 -20.93 -2.08 -7.92
N PHE A 99 -20.01 -2.93 -8.38
CA PHE A 99 -19.54 -4.09 -7.62
C PHE A 99 -18.84 -3.68 -6.31
N ILE A 100 -17.86 -2.77 -6.34
CA ILE A 100 -17.09 -2.40 -5.15
C ILE A 100 -17.94 -1.65 -4.11
N LYS A 101 -18.89 -0.81 -4.55
CA LYS A 101 -19.86 -0.15 -3.66
C LYS A 101 -20.76 -1.19 -2.99
N GLY A 102 -21.33 -2.11 -3.76
CA GLY A 102 -22.15 -3.20 -3.22
C GLY A 102 -21.38 -4.16 -2.29
N LEU A 103 -20.10 -4.41 -2.57
CA LEU A 103 -19.24 -5.22 -1.71
C LEU A 103 -18.89 -4.49 -0.41
N GLN A 104 -18.61 -3.19 -0.45
CA GLN A 104 -18.40 -2.37 0.75
C GLN A 104 -19.62 -2.41 1.66
N THR A 105 -20.83 -2.26 1.12
CA THR A 105 -22.08 -2.36 1.91
C THR A 105 -22.18 -3.70 2.64
N ARG A 106 -22.04 -4.83 1.92
CA ARG A 106 -22.11 -6.17 2.53
C ARG A 106 -21.04 -6.41 3.60
N ILE A 107 -19.79 -6.00 3.34
CA ILE A 107 -18.69 -6.16 4.29
C ILE A 107 -18.89 -5.29 5.53
N VAL A 108 -19.40 -4.07 5.39
CA VAL A 108 -19.73 -3.20 6.53
C VAL A 108 -20.86 -3.82 7.35
N GLU A 109 -21.95 -4.27 6.72
CA GLU A 109 -23.07 -4.94 7.39
C GLU A 109 -22.63 -6.21 8.13
N ASP A 110 -21.82 -7.08 7.50
CA ASP A 110 -21.25 -8.28 8.13
C ASP A 110 -20.44 -7.96 9.40
N ILE A 111 -19.67 -6.87 9.39
CA ILE A 111 -18.83 -6.47 10.52
C ILE A 111 -19.63 -5.73 11.60
N GLU A 112 -20.63 -4.93 11.24
CA GLU A 112 -21.55 -4.29 12.19
C GLU A 112 -22.38 -5.34 12.95
N ASN A 113 -22.83 -6.39 12.26
CA ASN A 113 -23.52 -7.52 12.87
C ASN A 113 -22.61 -8.38 13.78
N LEU A 114 -21.29 -8.37 13.55
CA LEU A 114 -20.31 -9.10 14.38
C LEU A 114 -19.79 -8.29 15.57
N ASP A 115 -19.61 -6.97 15.40
CA ASP A 115 -19.11 -6.07 16.44
C ASP A 115 -20.23 -5.56 17.36
N GLY A 116 -21.42 -5.28 16.80
CA GLY A 116 -22.53 -4.65 17.52
C GLY A 116 -22.42 -3.12 17.62
N LYS A 117 -21.42 -2.49 16.96
CA LYS A 117 -21.33 -1.04 16.75
C LYS A 117 -21.34 -0.71 15.26
N GLN A 118 -21.68 0.54 14.95
CA GLN A 118 -21.88 1.06 13.60
C GLN A 118 -20.64 1.80 13.08
N PHE A 119 -20.37 1.71 11.77
CA PHE A 119 -19.34 2.49 11.09
C PHE A 119 -19.82 3.92 10.84
N THR A 120 -18.96 4.89 11.15
CA THR A 120 -19.06 6.25 10.60
C THR A 120 -18.83 6.18 9.09
N ARG A 121 -19.85 6.51 8.30
CA ARG A 121 -19.82 6.52 6.83
C ARG A 121 -19.58 7.96 6.35
N THR A 122 -18.56 8.19 5.52
CA THR A 122 -18.24 9.51 4.97
C THR A 122 -18.03 9.44 3.46
N THR A 123 -18.96 10.01 2.70
CA THR A 123 -18.80 10.27 1.27
C THR A 123 -17.97 11.53 1.04
N TRP A 124 -17.14 11.55 0.01
CA TRP A 124 -16.30 12.69 -0.38
C TRP A 124 -16.10 12.74 -1.90
N GLN A 125 -15.73 13.91 -2.42
CA GLN A 125 -15.48 14.16 -3.84
C GLN A 125 -14.15 14.91 -4.01
N ARG A 126 -13.50 14.75 -5.16
CA ARG A 126 -12.25 15.46 -5.50
C ARG A 126 -12.52 16.67 -6.41
N PRO A 127 -11.80 17.80 -6.23
CA PRO A 127 -11.82 18.91 -7.19
C PRO A 127 -11.36 18.52 -8.60
N GLU A 128 -10.45 17.54 -8.72
CA GLU A 128 -9.93 17.06 -10.00
C GLU A 128 -10.88 16.09 -10.73
N GLY A 129 -11.86 15.51 -10.02
CA GLY A 129 -12.73 14.46 -10.55
C GLY A 129 -12.70 13.18 -9.71
N GLY A 130 -13.87 12.52 -9.62
CA GLY A 130 -14.06 11.31 -8.82
C GLY A 130 -14.51 11.54 -7.38
N GLU A 131 -14.81 10.43 -6.72
CA GLU A 131 -15.46 10.36 -5.41
C GLU A 131 -15.00 9.13 -4.62
N GLY A 132 -15.43 9.06 -3.35
CA GLY A 132 -15.23 7.87 -2.53
C GLY A 132 -16.15 7.83 -1.33
N ILE A 133 -16.23 6.65 -0.73
CA ILE A 133 -16.99 6.37 0.49
C ILE A 133 -16.01 5.73 1.46
N THR A 134 -15.73 6.39 2.58
CA THR A 134 -14.88 5.83 3.63
C THR A 134 -15.75 5.47 4.82
N CYS A 135 -15.81 4.19 5.16
CA CYS A 135 -16.45 3.68 6.36
C CYS A 135 -15.38 3.42 7.41
N VAL A 136 -15.50 4.02 8.60
CA VAL A 136 -14.59 3.76 9.74
C VAL A 136 -15.39 3.40 10.99
N LEU A 137 -15.07 2.25 11.57
CA LEU A 137 -15.40 1.85 12.94
C LEU A 137 -14.13 2.01 13.78
N GLN A 138 -14.26 2.60 14.96
CA GLN A 138 -13.18 2.75 15.93
C GLN A 138 -13.75 2.47 17.32
N ASP A 139 -12.93 1.93 18.22
CA ASP A 139 -13.32 1.61 19.60
C ASP A 139 -14.57 0.71 19.63
N GLY A 140 -14.56 -0.35 18.82
CA GLY A 140 -15.60 -1.38 18.70
C GLY A 140 -15.78 -2.23 19.97
N ASN A 141 -16.43 -3.38 19.83
CA ASN A 141 -16.39 -4.45 20.83
C ASN A 141 -15.43 -5.57 20.42
N VAL A 142 -15.27 -5.79 19.11
CA VAL A 142 -14.40 -6.80 18.48
C VAL A 142 -13.23 -6.11 17.77
N PHE A 143 -13.49 -5.00 17.08
CA PHE A 143 -12.49 -4.26 16.29
C PHE A 143 -12.09 -2.94 16.97
N GLU A 144 -10.81 -2.81 17.31
CA GLU A 144 -10.25 -1.59 17.88
C GLU A 144 -10.23 -0.46 16.85
N LYS A 145 -9.99 -0.83 15.58
CA LYS A 145 -10.23 0.01 14.41
C LYS A 145 -10.48 -0.88 13.19
N ALA A 146 -11.54 -0.62 12.45
CA ALA A 146 -11.84 -1.27 11.17
C ALA A 146 -12.20 -0.20 10.14
N GLY A 147 -11.63 -0.30 8.94
CA GLY A 147 -11.83 0.65 7.87
C GLY A 147 -12.11 -0.05 6.56
N VAL A 148 -13.15 0.39 5.85
CA VAL A 148 -13.51 -0.09 4.51
C VAL A 148 -13.72 1.14 3.63
N GLY A 149 -12.81 1.38 2.70
CA GLY A 149 -12.83 2.51 1.78
C GLY A 149 -13.09 2.06 0.35
N VAL A 150 -14.00 2.75 -0.33
CA VAL A 150 -14.17 2.72 -1.79
C VAL A 150 -13.69 4.05 -2.35
N SER A 151 -13.03 4.01 -3.50
CA SER A 151 -12.65 5.20 -4.28
C SER A 151 -12.89 4.95 -5.76
N VAL A 152 -13.35 5.98 -6.47
CA VAL A 152 -13.66 5.99 -7.90
C VAL A 152 -13.07 7.29 -8.44
N VAL A 153 -11.87 7.21 -9.00
CA VAL A 153 -11.06 8.36 -9.42
C VAL A 153 -11.01 8.43 -10.94
N TYR A 154 -11.20 9.63 -11.47
CA TYR A 154 -10.96 9.97 -12.87
C TYR A 154 -9.92 11.09 -12.89
N GLY A 155 -9.12 11.19 -13.95
CA GLY A 155 -8.18 12.28 -14.11
C GLY A 155 -7.23 12.08 -15.27
N THR A 156 -6.11 12.81 -15.25
CA THR A 156 -5.05 12.73 -16.26
C THR A 156 -3.75 12.26 -15.62
N LEU A 157 -3.05 11.31 -16.25
CA LEU A 157 -1.76 10.85 -15.75
C LEU A 157 -0.69 11.96 -15.89
N PRO A 158 0.09 12.26 -14.83
CA PRO A 158 1.27 13.11 -14.96
C PRO A 158 2.30 12.47 -15.90
N LYS A 159 3.07 13.29 -16.63
CA LYS A 159 4.08 12.79 -17.59
C LYS A 159 5.04 11.76 -16.99
N ALA A 160 5.54 11.99 -15.77
CA ALA A 160 6.40 11.05 -15.07
C ALA A 160 5.73 9.69 -14.77
N ALA A 161 4.41 9.65 -14.58
CA ALA A 161 3.66 8.40 -14.41
C ALA A 161 3.49 7.66 -15.75
N VAL A 162 3.27 8.39 -16.85
CA VAL A 162 3.25 7.83 -18.21
C VAL A 162 4.63 7.25 -18.55
N GLU A 163 5.70 8.03 -18.35
CA GLU A 163 7.09 7.60 -18.54
C GLU A 163 7.41 6.33 -17.71
N GLN A 164 6.99 6.28 -16.45
CA GLN A 164 7.16 5.10 -15.61
C GLN A 164 6.37 3.89 -16.12
N MET A 165 5.12 4.05 -16.56
CA MET A 165 4.33 2.95 -17.12
C MET A 165 4.94 2.39 -18.42
N ARG A 166 5.51 3.25 -19.28
CA ARG A 166 6.24 2.80 -20.47
C ARG A 166 7.51 2.03 -20.11
N HIS A 167 8.32 2.56 -19.19
CA HIS A 167 9.64 2.01 -18.86
C HIS A 167 9.57 0.78 -17.93
N ASP A 168 8.90 0.89 -16.78
CA ASP A 168 8.90 -0.14 -15.74
C ASP A 168 7.87 -1.25 -15.97
N ARG A 169 6.81 -0.97 -16.74
CA ARG A 169 5.70 -1.92 -17.02
C ARG A 169 5.57 -2.31 -18.51
N GLY A 170 6.43 -1.79 -19.39
CA GLY A 170 6.44 -2.12 -20.82
C GLY A 170 5.17 -1.73 -21.59
N LYS A 171 4.35 -0.82 -21.04
CA LYS A 171 3.01 -0.48 -21.57
C LYS A 171 3.12 0.58 -22.67
N ASP A 172 2.57 0.33 -23.87
CA ASP A 172 2.62 1.31 -24.97
C ASP A 172 1.56 2.42 -24.86
N ILE A 173 1.92 3.46 -24.13
CA ILE A 173 1.14 4.69 -23.94
C ILE A 173 1.83 5.82 -24.71
N SER A 174 1.07 6.68 -25.38
CA SER A 174 1.66 7.86 -26.04
C SER A 174 2.13 8.88 -24.99
N ALA A 175 3.27 9.54 -25.24
CA ALA A 175 3.73 10.66 -24.44
C ALA A 175 3.17 12.02 -24.93
N ASP A 176 2.50 12.02 -26.09
CA ASP A 176 1.99 13.21 -26.76
C ASP A 176 0.55 13.51 -26.31
N GLY A 177 0.43 14.48 -25.40
CA GLY A 177 -0.85 14.99 -24.89
C GLY A 177 -1.22 14.52 -23.48
N PRO A 178 -2.40 14.92 -22.98
CA PRO A 178 -2.96 14.40 -21.74
C PRO A 178 -3.43 12.95 -21.92
N VAL A 179 -3.05 12.06 -21.02
CA VAL A 179 -3.52 10.66 -20.99
C VAL A 179 -4.62 10.54 -19.92
N PRO A 180 -5.91 10.43 -20.29
CA PRO A 180 -6.98 10.24 -19.32
C PRO A 180 -6.90 8.85 -18.68
N PHE A 181 -7.33 8.73 -17.43
CA PHE A 181 -7.44 7.46 -16.74
C PHE A 181 -8.65 7.40 -15.81
N PHE A 182 -9.13 6.17 -15.60
CA PHE A 182 -10.06 5.78 -14.56
C PHE A 182 -9.37 4.80 -13.60
N ALA A 183 -9.65 4.93 -12.31
CA ALA A 183 -9.18 4.01 -11.27
C ALA A 183 -10.25 3.84 -10.19
N ALA A 184 -10.80 2.63 -10.05
CA ALA A 184 -11.76 2.33 -9.00
C ALA A 184 -11.36 1.10 -8.19
N GLY A 185 -11.57 1.15 -6.87
CA GLY A 185 -11.27 0.02 -6.00
C GLY A 185 -11.81 0.13 -4.59
N ILE A 186 -11.92 -1.04 -3.96
CA ILE A 186 -12.15 -1.22 -2.53
C ILE A 186 -10.82 -1.50 -1.83
N SER A 187 -10.61 -0.93 -0.66
CA SER A 187 -9.48 -1.22 0.23
C SER A 187 -9.97 -1.28 1.67
N LEU A 188 -9.57 -2.30 2.42
CA LEU A 188 -9.91 -2.44 3.82
C LEU A 188 -8.72 -2.89 4.67
N VAL A 189 -8.74 -2.49 5.94
CA VAL A 189 -7.88 -2.99 7.00
C VAL A 189 -8.71 -3.10 8.27
N MET A 190 -8.57 -4.21 9.00
CA MET A 190 -9.27 -4.41 10.27
C MET A 190 -8.30 -4.87 11.35
N HIS A 191 -8.31 -4.19 12.49
CA HIS A 191 -7.45 -4.44 13.65
C HIS A 191 -8.29 -4.84 14.87
N PRO A 192 -8.42 -6.14 15.15
CA PRO A 192 -9.13 -6.62 16.34
C PRO A 192 -8.55 -6.14 17.68
N HIS A 193 -9.41 -5.99 18.69
CA HIS A 193 -9.00 -5.75 20.08
C HIS A 193 -8.21 -6.94 20.66
N ASN A 194 -8.68 -8.17 20.39
CA ASN A 194 -8.12 -9.40 20.96
C ASN A 194 -6.81 -9.79 20.25
N PRO A 195 -5.69 -10.01 20.96
CA PRO A 195 -4.41 -10.48 20.37
C PRO A 195 -4.51 -11.81 19.60
N ASN A 196 -5.48 -12.66 19.95
CA ASN A 196 -5.71 -13.94 19.27
C ASN A 196 -6.39 -13.77 17.89
N CYS A 197 -7.03 -12.63 17.62
CA CYS A 197 -7.61 -12.34 16.32
C CYS A 197 -6.57 -11.66 15.41
N PRO A 198 -6.33 -12.16 14.18
CA PRO A 198 -5.43 -11.52 13.24
C PRO A 198 -5.96 -10.20 12.72
N THR A 199 -5.04 -9.27 12.41
CA THR A 199 -5.34 -8.16 11.49
C THR A 199 -5.53 -8.73 10.08
N VAL A 200 -6.43 -8.16 9.27
CA VAL A 200 -6.58 -8.50 7.85
C VAL A 200 -6.48 -7.25 6.98
N HIS A 201 -6.00 -7.44 5.76
CA HIS A 201 -6.06 -6.45 4.68
C HIS A 201 -6.66 -7.10 3.43
N LEU A 202 -7.37 -6.30 2.64
CA LEU A 202 -7.85 -6.66 1.30
C LEU A 202 -7.86 -5.40 0.43
N ASN A 203 -7.47 -5.56 -0.83
CA ASN A 203 -7.69 -4.56 -1.87
C ASN A 203 -8.16 -5.26 -3.15
N TYR A 204 -9.14 -4.69 -3.85
CA TYR A 204 -9.42 -5.04 -5.24
C TYR A 204 -9.68 -3.76 -6.03
N ARG A 205 -8.98 -3.61 -7.16
CA ARG A 205 -8.96 -2.40 -7.99
C ARG A 205 -8.98 -2.77 -9.47
N TYR A 206 -9.54 -1.87 -10.26
CA TYR A 206 -9.46 -1.81 -11.71
C TYR A 206 -8.85 -0.46 -12.08
N PHE A 207 -8.06 -0.46 -13.14
CA PHE A 207 -7.46 0.74 -13.72
C PHE A 207 -7.61 0.65 -15.23
N GLU A 208 -7.99 1.74 -15.89
CA GLU A 208 -7.96 1.85 -17.35
C GLU A 208 -7.52 3.24 -17.83
N ILE A 209 -6.95 3.24 -19.04
CA ILE A 209 -6.63 4.42 -19.86
C ILE A 209 -7.53 4.32 -21.09
N GLU A 210 -8.18 5.42 -21.43
CA GLU A 210 -9.09 5.51 -22.57
C GLU A 210 -8.38 6.13 -23.78
N ASN A 211 -8.82 5.75 -24.97
CA ASN A 211 -8.55 6.49 -26.20
C ASN A 211 -9.40 7.79 -26.21
N PRO A 212 -9.08 8.78 -27.07
CA PRO A 212 -9.88 10.00 -27.23
C PRO A 212 -11.32 9.80 -27.72
N ASP A 213 -11.71 8.57 -28.08
CA ASP A 213 -13.08 8.17 -28.46
C ASP A 213 -13.84 7.46 -27.32
N GLY A 214 -13.28 7.43 -26.10
CA GLY A 214 -13.87 6.78 -24.92
C GLY A 214 -13.73 5.25 -24.89
N THR A 215 -13.06 4.64 -25.86
CA THR A 215 -12.78 3.19 -25.84
C THR A 215 -11.60 2.85 -24.91
N PRO A 216 -11.63 1.74 -24.14
CA PRO A 216 -10.48 1.34 -23.32
C PRO A 216 -9.25 1.02 -24.19
N LYS A 217 -8.21 1.84 -24.09
CA LYS A 217 -6.91 1.61 -24.75
C LYS A 217 -6.13 0.51 -24.02
N MET A 218 -6.18 0.54 -22.70
CA MET A 218 -5.40 -0.31 -21.82
C MET A 218 -6.07 -0.38 -20.47
N TRP A 219 -6.14 -1.57 -19.89
CA TRP A 219 -6.74 -1.79 -18.58
C TRP A 219 -6.03 -2.94 -17.86
N TRP A 220 -6.17 -2.99 -16.54
CA TRP A 220 -5.77 -4.16 -15.74
C TRP A 220 -6.52 -4.22 -14.42
N PHE A 221 -6.61 -5.43 -13.87
CA PHE A 221 -7.02 -5.64 -12.48
C PHE A 221 -5.81 -5.71 -11.54
N GLY A 222 -6.06 -5.46 -10.27
CA GLY A 222 -5.08 -5.63 -9.21
C GLY A 222 -5.77 -5.87 -7.88
N GLY A 223 -5.06 -6.47 -6.93
CA GLY A 223 -5.63 -6.69 -5.61
C GLY A 223 -4.97 -7.81 -4.81
N GLY A 224 -5.76 -8.40 -3.93
CA GLY A 224 -5.38 -9.47 -3.04
C GLY A 224 -5.97 -9.31 -1.65
N SER A 225 -5.66 -10.27 -0.78
CA SER A 225 -5.96 -10.21 0.65
C SER A 225 -4.92 -11.00 1.42
N ASP A 226 -4.48 -10.46 2.56
CA ASP A 226 -3.44 -11.04 3.41
C ASP A 226 -3.79 -10.93 4.89
N LEU A 227 -3.27 -11.88 5.67
CA LEU A 227 -3.59 -12.06 7.08
C LEU A 227 -2.36 -11.81 7.96
N THR A 228 -2.49 -10.94 8.96
CA THR A 228 -1.43 -10.56 9.90
C THR A 228 -1.81 -10.96 11.34
N PRO A 229 -1.57 -12.22 11.75
CA PRO A 229 -1.72 -12.65 13.13
C PRO A 229 -0.73 -11.99 14.08
N SER A 230 -1.08 -11.94 15.37
CA SER A 230 -0.12 -11.72 16.47
C SER A 230 0.23 -13.01 17.21
N TYR A 231 -0.63 -14.03 17.15
CA TYR A 231 -0.33 -15.40 17.59
C TYR A 231 -0.64 -16.37 16.46
N LEU A 232 0.23 -17.36 16.26
CA LEU A 232 0.07 -18.34 15.20
C LEU A 232 -1.02 -19.37 15.54
N PHE A 233 -1.95 -19.56 14.62
CA PHE A 233 -2.96 -20.61 14.64
C PHE A 233 -2.99 -21.27 13.26
N GLU A 234 -2.35 -22.43 13.12
CA GLU A 234 -2.16 -23.08 11.81
C GLU A 234 -3.49 -23.40 11.11
N ASP A 235 -4.51 -23.76 11.89
CA ASP A 235 -5.86 -24.04 11.42
C ASP A 235 -6.57 -22.80 10.82
N ASP A 236 -6.30 -21.60 11.34
CA ASP A 236 -6.80 -20.35 10.76
C ASP A 236 -6.01 -19.96 9.50
N CYS A 237 -4.70 -20.23 9.48
CA CYS A 237 -3.87 -19.99 8.30
C CYS A 237 -4.26 -20.91 7.13
N ILE A 238 -4.50 -22.20 7.40
CA ILE A 238 -5.02 -23.17 6.45
C ILE A 238 -6.40 -22.72 5.95
N HIS A 239 -7.33 -22.36 6.83
CA HIS A 239 -8.67 -21.87 6.45
C HIS A 239 -8.59 -20.66 5.51
N PHE A 240 -7.82 -19.64 5.89
CA PHE A 240 -7.68 -18.41 5.10
C PHE A 240 -7.11 -18.69 3.71
N HIS A 241 -6.02 -19.46 3.62
CA HIS A 241 -5.38 -19.80 2.35
C HIS A 241 -6.23 -20.74 1.49
N GLN A 242 -6.95 -21.71 2.07
CA GLN A 242 -7.82 -22.61 1.32
C GLN A 242 -8.99 -21.86 0.70
N VAL A 243 -9.66 -20.98 1.46
CA VAL A 243 -10.74 -20.15 0.91
C VAL A 243 -10.24 -19.25 -0.22
N LEU A 244 -8.98 -18.80 -0.20
CA LEU A 244 -8.38 -18.08 -1.32
C LEU A 244 -8.08 -18.99 -2.53
N LYS A 245 -7.48 -20.18 -2.31
CA LYS A 245 -7.19 -21.14 -3.39
C LYS A 245 -8.47 -21.59 -4.10
N ASP A 246 -9.50 -21.93 -3.35
CA ASP A 246 -10.83 -22.31 -3.86
C ASP A 246 -11.49 -21.23 -4.75
N GLY A 247 -11.06 -19.97 -4.65
CA GLY A 247 -11.48 -18.88 -5.52
C GLY A 247 -10.60 -18.74 -6.76
N CYS A 248 -9.27 -18.82 -6.60
CA CYS A 248 -8.33 -18.85 -7.72
C CYS A 248 -8.56 -20.05 -8.66
N ASP A 249 -8.73 -21.25 -8.12
CA ASP A 249 -8.90 -22.51 -8.85
C ASP A 249 -10.15 -22.53 -9.76
N LYS A 250 -11.12 -21.62 -9.56
CA LYS A 250 -12.28 -21.42 -10.44
C LYS A 250 -11.96 -20.71 -11.76
N THR A 251 -10.88 -19.95 -11.82
CA THR A 251 -10.44 -19.22 -13.03
C THR A 251 -9.14 -19.80 -13.58
N ASP A 252 -8.13 -19.99 -12.73
CA ASP A 252 -6.87 -20.61 -13.12
C ASP A 252 -6.18 -21.22 -11.90
N LYS A 253 -5.94 -22.53 -11.91
CA LYS A 253 -5.27 -23.23 -10.79
C LYS A 253 -3.86 -22.69 -10.48
N ARG A 254 -3.22 -22.01 -11.45
CA ARG A 254 -1.90 -21.38 -11.29
C ARG A 254 -1.97 -20.05 -10.54
N TYR A 255 -3.16 -19.43 -10.43
CA TYR A 255 -3.29 -18.12 -9.78
C TYR A 255 -2.96 -18.17 -8.30
N TYR A 256 -3.40 -19.19 -7.55
CA TYR A 256 -3.08 -19.27 -6.11
C TYR A 256 -1.57 -19.38 -5.87
N SER A 257 -0.88 -20.32 -6.53
CA SER A 257 0.56 -20.50 -6.38
C SER A 257 1.36 -19.26 -6.76
N THR A 258 0.95 -18.58 -7.85
CA THR A 258 1.59 -17.36 -8.33
C THR A 258 1.37 -16.17 -7.38
N PHE A 259 0.10 -15.91 -7.04
CA PHE A 259 -0.28 -14.76 -6.23
C PHE A 259 0.10 -14.92 -4.74
N LYS A 260 0.20 -16.16 -4.22
CA LYS A 260 0.74 -16.43 -2.89
C LYS A 260 2.22 -16.11 -2.83
N GLN A 261 3.02 -16.61 -3.78
CA GLN A 261 4.43 -16.28 -3.87
C GLN A 261 4.68 -14.78 -4.10
N TRP A 262 3.77 -14.07 -4.77
CA TRP A 262 3.85 -12.61 -4.90
C TRP A 262 3.48 -11.91 -3.57
N CYS A 263 2.48 -12.39 -2.85
CA CYS A 263 2.08 -11.89 -1.54
C CYS A 263 3.25 -11.93 -0.53
N ASP A 264 3.94 -13.08 -0.43
CA ASP A 264 5.09 -13.26 0.45
C ASP A 264 6.25 -12.29 0.11
N LYS A 265 6.46 -12.01 -1.18
CA LYS A 265 7.50 -11.09 -1.68
C LYS A 265 7.12 -9.62 -1.52
N TYR A 266 5.82 -9.28 -1.61
CA TYR A 266 5.34 -7.90 -1.52
C TYR A 266 5.29 -7.42 -0.07
N PHE A 267 4.67 -8.19 0.83
CA PHE A 267 4.45 -7.81 2.23
C PHE A 267 5.66 -8.11 3.13
N TYR A 268 6.87 -7.76 2.68
CA TYR A 268 8.13 -8.08 3.37
C TYR A 268 8.84 -6.84 3.92
N ASN A 269 9.04 -6.77 5.23
CA ASN A 269 9.78 -5.71 5.91
C ASN A 269 11.29 -5.93 5.72
N LYS A 270 11.84 -5.46 4.60
CA LYS A 270 13.25 -5.67 4.21
C LYS A 270 14.28 -5.26 5.29
N HIS A 271 13.98 -4.20 6.06
CA HIS A 271 14.85 -3.73 7.16
C HIS A 271 14.71 -4.52 8.48
N ARG A 272 13.81 -5.52 8.53
CA ARG A 272 13.63 -6.46 9.64
C ARG A 272 13.91 -7.92 9.27
N ALA A 273 13.99 -8.22 7.98
CA ALA A 273 14.04 -9.58 7.43
C ALA A 273 12.88 -10.48 7.91
N GLU A 274 11.66 -9.94 7.92
CA GLU A 274 10.42 -10.66 8.22
C GLU A 274 9.27 -10.20 7.30
N ALA A 275 8.34 -11.11 7.02
CA ALA A 275 7.04 -10.79 6.45
C ALA A 275 6.16 -10.02 7.44
N ARG A 276 5.21 -9.22 6.93
CA ARG A 276 4.21 -8.49 7.72
C ARG A 276 3.29 -9.44 8.48
N GLY A 277 2.86 -10.50 7.80
CA GLY A 277 1.90 -11.52 8.23
C GLY A 277 2.13 -12.85 7.49
N ILE A 278 1.18 -13.79 7.58
CA ILE A 278 1.29 -15.16 7.04
C ILE A 278 0.95 -15.26 5.54
N GLY A 279 1.02 -14.14 4.83
CA GLY A 279 0.68 -14.03 3.41
C GLY A 279 -0.82 -14.14 3.14
N GLY A 280 -1.13 -14.60 1.93
CA GLY A 280 -2.46 -14.65 1.35
C GLY A 280 -2.34 -14.73 -0.17
N ILE A 281 -2.99 -13.83 -0.90
CA ILE A 281 -2.72 -13.60 -2.33
C ILE A 281 -2.47 -12.11 -2.62
N PHE A 282 -1.64 -11.83 -3.64
CA PHE A 282 -1.41 -10.48 -4.17
C PHE A 282 -1.23 -10.52 -5.70
N PHE A 283 -1.82 -9.55 -6.40
CA PHE A 283 -1.64 -9.31 -7.83
C PHE A 283 -1.68 -7.82 -8.20
N ASP A 284 -0.97 -7.46 -9.27
CA ASP A 284 -0.92 -6.16 -9.93
C ASP A 284 -0.80 -6.43 -11.43
N ASP A 285 -1.15 -5.47 -12.29
CA ASP A 285 -1.04 -5.61 -13.75
C ASP A 285 -1.69 -6.88 -14.33
N LEU A 286 -2.83 -7.33 -13.78
CA LEU A 286 -3.51 -8.55 -14.22
C LEU A 286 -4.39 -8.28 -15.45
N ASP A 287 -3.87 -8.63 -16.63
CA ASP A 287 -4.52 -8.55 -17.94
C ASP A 287 -4.32 -9.84 -18.79
N ASP A 288 -4.05 -10.99 -18.17
CA ASP A 288 -3.70 -12.26 -18.87
C ASP A 288 -4.87 -13.02 -19.52
N LYS A 289 -6.12 -12.57 -19.33
CA LYS A 289 -7.36 -13.16 -19.85
C LYS A 289 -8.36 -12.05 -20.24
N PRO A 290 -9.47 -12.35 -20.95
CA PRO A 290 -10.49 -11.35 -21.27
C PRO A 290 -11.05 -10.63 -20.04
N ALA A 291 -11.37 -9.34 -20.17
CA ALA A 291 -11.78 -8.47 -19.06
C ALA A 291 -12.98 -9.04 -18.26
N GLU A 292 -13.94 -9.69 -18.93
CA GLU A 292 -15.09 -10.34 -18.30
C GLU A 292 -14.72 -11.50 -17.37
N GLU A 293 -13.71 -12.28 -17.75
CA GLU A 293 -13.23 -13.43 -16.98
C GLU A 293 -12.47 -12.95 -15.74
N LEU A 294 -11.62 -11.92 -15.90
CA LEU A 294 -10.89 -11.29 -14.80
C LEU A 294 -11.80 -10.50 -13.86
N PHE A 295 -12.87 -9.86 -14.38
CA PHE A 295 -13.92 -9.28 -13.55
C PHE A 295 -14.72 -10.37 -12.80
N GLY A 296 -14.99 -11.51 -13.45
CA GLY A 296 -15.53 -12.71 -12.79
C GLY A 296 -14.67 -13.16 -11.60
N PHE A 297 -13.36 -13.29 -11.81
CA PHE A 297 -12.37 -13.60 -10.78
C PHE A 297 -12.37 -12.57 -9.64
N VAL A 298 -12.30 -11.27 -9.94
CA VAL A 298 -12.33 -10.20 -8.92
C VAL A 298 -13.65 -10.18 -8.13
N ARG A 299 -14.78 -10.50 -8.76
CA ARG A 299 -16.07 -10.66 -8.08
C ARG A 299 -16.08 -11.85 -7.11
N GLU A 300 -15.60 -13.02 -7.55
CA GLU A 300 -15.44 -14.21 -6.71
C GLU A 300 -14.51 -13.94 -5.50
N MET A 301 -13.33 -13.35 -5.75
CA MET A 301 -12.34 -13.08 -4.71
C MET A 301 -12.76 -11.98 -3.73
N GLY A 302 -13.55 -10.99 -4.17
CA GLY A 302 -14.16 -10.00 -3.30
C GLY A 302 -15.22 -10.60 -2.38
N ASN A 303 -16.15 -11.39 -2.93
CA ASN A 303 -17.22 -12.03 -2.15
C ASN A 303 -16.69 -13.08 -1.15
N ARG A 304 -15.46 -13.60 -1.35
CA ARG A 304 -14.81 -14.55 -0.43
C ARG A 304 -14.28 -13.95 0.87
N PHE A 305 -14.17 -12.62 1.01
CA PHE A 305 -13.65 -11.99 2.22
C PHE A 305 -14.35 -12.46 3.50
N SER A 306 -15.69 -12.44 3.49
CA SER A 306 -16.48 -12.83 4.66
C SER A 306 -16.33 -14.32 5.00
N LEU A 307 -16.04 -15.16 4.00
CA LEU A 307 -15.78 -16.59 4.16
C LEU A 307 -14.37 -16.86 4.72
N SER A 308 -13.35 -16.12 4.28
CA SER A 308 -11.97 -16.33 4.75
C SER A 308 -11.72 -15.74 6.13
N TYR A 309 -12.36 -14.62 6.49
CA TYR A 309 -12.04 -13.88 7.72
C TYR A 309 -13.04 -14.05 8.88
N LEU A 310 -14.36 -13.99 8.64
CA LEU A 310 -15.32 -13.99 9.76
C LEU A 310 -15.32 -15.28 10.61
N PRO A 311 -15.11 -16.49 10.06
CA PRO A 311 -14.98 -17.70 10.89
C PRO A 311 -13.80 -17.63 11.86
N ILE A 312 -12.67 -17.06 11.42
CA ILE A 312 -11.48 -16.85 12.25
C ILE A 312 -11.81 -15.86 13.39
N VAL A 313 -12.39 -14.70 13.07
CA VAL A 313 -12.74 -13.70 14.10
C VAL A 313 -13.72 -14.28 15.11
N LYS A 314 -14.81 -14.94 14.67
CA LYS A 314 -15.82 -15.56 15.54
C LYS A 314 -15.22 -16.60 16.51
N LYS A 315 -14.21 -17.36 16.05
CA LYS A 315 -13.50 -18.38 16.82
C LYS A 315 -12.52 -17.80 17.85
N ARG A 316 -11.87 -16.67 17.54
CA ARG A 316 -10.80 -16.09 18.38
C ARG A 316 -11.22 -14.91 19.25
N MET A 317 -12.30 -14.20 18.92
CA MET A 317 -12.69 -12.93 19.57
C MET A 317 -12.93 -13.03 21.08
N ASN A 318 -13.45 -14.18 21.54
CA ASN A 318 -13.79 -14.42 22.95
C ASN A 318 -12.68 -15.16 23.72
N MET A 319 -11.50 -15.39 23.11
CA MET A 319 -10.38 -16.03 23.81
C MET A 319 -9.80 -15.10 24.88
N LYS A 320 -9.56 -15.63 26.09
CA LYS A 320 -8.84 -14.90 27.13
C LYS A 320 -7.41 -14.58 26.66
N TYR A 321 -6.91 -13.41 27.04
CA TYR A 321 -5.56 -12.94 26.75
C TYR A 321 -4.98 -12.19 27.97
N THR A 322 -3.66 -12.04 28.01
CA THR A 322 -2.96 -11.33 29.10
C THR A 322 -2.43 -9.95 28.64
N ASN A 323 -1.89 -9.17 29.58
CA ASN A 323 -1.29 -7.87 29.26
C ASN A 323 -0.03 -8.02 28.38
N GLU A 324 0.70 -9.11 28.55
CA GLU A 324 1.88 -9.51 27.77
C GLU A 324 1.45 -9.82 26.33
N MET A 325 0.34 -10.56 26.17
CA MET A 325 -0.24 -10.79 24.84
C MET A 325 -0.72 -9.51 24.16
N LYS A 326 -1.28 -8.56 24.91
CA LYS A 326 -1.64 -7.25 24.36
C LYS A 326 -0.39 -6.44 24.00
N ARG A 327 0.67 -6.44 24.83
CA ARG A 327 1.98 -5.84 24.52
C ARG A 327 2.57 -6.41 23.22
N TRP A 328 2.53 -7.74 23.04
CA TRP A 328 3.02 -8.37 21.81
C TRP A 328 2.20 -7.96 20.57
N GLN A 329 0.87 -7.91 20.68
CA GLN A 329 0.02 -7.39 19.60
C GLN A 329 0.43 -5.96 19.21
N GLN A 330 0.76 -5.10 20.18
CA GLN A 330 1.23 -3.73 19.91
C GLN A 330 2.58 -3.69 19.18
N LEU A 331 3.51 -4.59 19.51
CA LEU A 331 4.81 -4.73 18.83
C LEU A 331 4.64 -5.26 17.40
N ARG A 332 3.77 -6.24 17.17
CA ARG A 332 3.42 -6.73 15.82
C ARG A 332 2.71 -5.66 14.98
N ARG A 333 1.84 -4.86 15.59
CA ARG A 333 1.25 -3.66 14.94
C ARG A 333 2.29 -2.59 14.61
N GLY A 334 3.34 -2.44 15.42
CA GLY A 334 4.50 -1.61 15.07
C GLY A 334 5.14 -2.03 13.73
N ARG A 335 5.27 -3.34 13.48
CA ARG A 335 5.75 -3.89 12.20
C ARG A 335 4.78 -3.68 11.03
N TYR A 336 3.48 -3.58 11.30
CA TYR A 336 2.46 -3.24 10.31
C TYR A 336 2.56 -1.77 9.89
N VAL A 337 2.74 -0.86 10.86
CA VAL A 337 2.99 0.58 10.60
C VAL A 337 4.33 0.80 9.88
N GLU A 338 5.39 0.09 10.28
CA GLU A 338 6.67 0.07 9.58
C GLU A 338 6.50 -0.31 8.09
N PHE A 339 5.69 -1.33 7.79
CA PHE A 339 5.43 -1.72 6.40
C PHE A 339 4.67 -0.63 5.61
N ASN A 340 3.53 -0.16 6.14
CA ASN A 340 2.67 0.77 5.40
C ASN A 340 3.37 2.12 5.13
N LEU A 341 4.20 2.61 6.05
CA LEU A 341 4.90 3.89 5.87
C LEU A 341 6.23 3.75 5.10
N VAL A 342 6.98 2.65 5.27
CA VAL A 342 8.33 2.50 4.69
C VAL A 342 8.35 1.73 3.37
N TRP A 343 7.39 0.83 3.11
CA TRP A 343 7.44 -0.08 1.95
C TRP A 343 6.22 -0.03 1.03
N ASP A 344 5.00 0.12 1.54
CA ASP A 344 3.80 0.04 0.70
C ASP A 344 3.75 1.13 -0.39
N ARG A 345 3.53 0.69 -1.64
CA ARG A 345 3.43 1.57 -2.81
C ARG A 345 2.14 2.40 -2.78
N GLY A 346 1.02 1.81 -2.36
CA GLY A 346 -0.28 2.48 -2.36
C GLY A 346 -0.33 3.66 -1.37
N THR A 347 0.11 3.42 -0.14
CA THR A 347 0.19 4.43 0.93
C THR A 347 1.09 5.60 0.53
N LYS A 348 2.29 5.33 0.00
CA LYS A 348 3.20 6.38 -0.48
C LYS A 348 2.61 7.20 -1.62
N PHE A 349 2.10 6.54 -2.66
CA PHE A 349 1.50 7.21 -3.80
C PHE A 349 0.31 8.09 -3.38
N GLY A 350 -0.56 7.58 -2.51
CA GLY A 350 -1.67 8.35 -1.95
C GLY A 350 -1.22 9.59 -1.19
N LEU A 351 -0.24 9.46 -0.28
CA LEU A 351 0.28 10.60 0.50
C LEU A 351 1.04 11.63 -0.34
N GLN A 352 1.56 11.23 -1.51
CA GLN A 352 2.24 12.11 -2.48
C GLN A 352 1.29 12.72 -3.51
N THR A 353 0.03 12.28 -3.59
CA THR A 353 -0.95 12.75 -4.57
C THR A 353 -1.65 14.03 -4.06
N PRO A 354 -1.55 15.17 -4.77
CA PRO A 354 -2.31 16.38 -4.43
C PRO A 354 -3.82 16.12 -4.40
N GLY A 355 -4.52 16.76 -3.46
CA GLY A 355 -5.97 16.61 -3.29
C GLY A 355 -6.43 15.27 -2.68
N ALA A 356 -5.51 14.33 -2.39
CA ALA A 356 -5.88 13.04 -1.81
C ALA A 356 -6.36 13.17 -0.35
N ARG A 357 -7.42 12.41 0.01
CA ARG A 357 -7.99 12.39 1.36
C ARG A 357 -7.09 11.58 2.31
N ILE A 358 -6.15 12.27 2.97
CA ILE A 358 -5.16 11.68 3.89
C ILE A 358 -5.79 10.71 4.91
N GLU A 359 -6.93 11.09 5.52
CA GLU A 359 -7.66 10.23 6.48
C GLU A 359 -8.15 8.90 5.88
N ALA A 360 -8.46 8.85 4.58
CA ALA A 360 -8.84 7.59 3.91
C ALA A 360 -7.63 6.67 3.66
N ILE A 361 -6.41 7.23 3.60
CA ILE A 361 -5.15 6.50 3.42
C ILE A 361 -4.66 5.99 4.78
N LEU A 362 -4.62 6.86 5.78
CA LEU A 362 -4.20 6.56 7.15
C LEU A 362 -5.27 5.80 7.97
N MET A 363 -6.47 5.60 7.41
CA MET A 363 -7.43 4.59 7.81
C MET A 363 -6.77 3.22 8.04
N SER A 364 -5.77 2.89 7.22
CA SER A 364 -4.98 1.64 7.27
C SER A 364 -4.08 1.46 8.49
N LEU A 365 -3.87 2.49 9.32
CA LEU A 365 -3.03 2.40 10.52
C LEU A 365 -3.87 2.00 11.74
N PRO A 366 -3.36 1.15 12.65
CA PRO A 366 -4.06 0.79 13.89
C PRO A 366 -4.18 2.00 14.85
N LEU A 367 -5.19 1.95 15.73
CA LEU A 367 -5.38 2.98 16.76
C LEU A 367 -4.21 3.05 17.75
N THR A 368 -3.62 1.89 18.06
CA THR A 368 -2.43 1.77 18.91
C THR A 368 -1.38 0.85 18.29
N ALA A 369 -0.10 1.22 18.44
CA ALA A 369 1.09 0.43 18.11
C ALA A 369 2.23 0.76 19.10
N ARG A 370 3.25 -0.11 19.20
CA ARG A 370 4.36 0.04 20.15
C ARG A 370 5.70 -0.35 19.51
N TRP A 371 6.75 0.33 19.93
CA TRP A 371 8.14 0.02 19.61
C TRP A 371 8.94 -0.08 20.90
N GLU A 372 9.81 -1.09 20.98
CA GLU A 372 10.75 -1.28 22.08
C GLU A 372 12.15 -1.52 21.52
N TYR A 373 13.16 -0.98 22.20
CA TYR A 373 14.55 -1.11 21.80
C TYR A 373 15.05 -2.54 22.04
N MET A 374 15.63 -3.16 21.00
CA MET A 374 16.19 -4.52 21.05
C MET A 374 15.22 -5.62 21.56
N ASN A 375 13.89 -5.44 21.41
CA ASN A 375 12.94 -6.49 21.75
C ASN A 375 13.03 -7.67 20.78
N GLU A 376 13.44 -8.82 21.29
CA GLU A 376 13.30 -10.15 20.68
C GLU A 376 12.22 -10.95 21.44
N PRO A 377 11.56 -11.95 20.84
CA PRO A 377 10.65 -12.84 21.56
C PRO A 377 11.42 -13.75 22.52
N GLU A 378 10.74 -14.32 23.52
CA GLU A 378 11.35 -15.30 24.43
C GLU A 378 11.55 -16.64 23.70
N VAL A 379 12.61 -17.39 24.03
CA VAL A 379 12.92 -18.67 23.37
C VAL A 379 11.85 -19.71 23.73
N SER A 380 11.38 -20.48 22.75
CA SER A 380 10.27 -21.43 22.85
C SER A 380 8.91 -20.79 23.20
N SER A 381 8.72 -19.51 22.87
CA SER A 381 7.44 -18.81 23.02
C SER A 381 6.60 -18.82 21.72
N LYS A 382 5.29 -18.56 21.84
CA LYS A 382 4.39 -18.47 20.67
C LYS A 382 4.65 -17.22 19.82
N GLU A 383 5.29 -16.24 20.43
CA GLU A 383 5.84 -15.04 19.85
C GLU A 383 7.04 -15.37 18.94
N GLU A 384 7.89 -16.31 19.37
CA GLU A 384 8.99 -16.86 18.56
C GLU A 384 8.47 -17.76 17.42
N ASP A 385 7.50 -18.64 17.68
CA ASP A 385 6.84 -19.47 16.65
C ASP A 385 6.36 -18.62 15.46
N LEU A 386 5.68 -17.50 15.75
CA LEU A 386 5.25 -16.56 14.71
C LEU A 386 6.45 -15.91 14.01
N VAL A 387 7.43 -15.39 14.75
CA VAL A 387 8.60 -14.71 14.17
C VAL A 387 9.40 -15.64 13.25
N ASN A 388 9.52 -16.92 13.57
CA ASN A 388 10.20 -17.91 12.73
C ASN A 388 9.48 -18.11 11.38
N VAL A 389 8.15 -18.23 11.41
CA VAL A 389 7.31 -18.30 10.20
C VAL A 389 7.34 -16.99 9.39
N LEU A 390 7.46 -15.83 10.04
CA LEU A 390 7.57 -14.54 9.33
C LEU A 390 8.97 -14.32 8.72
N LYS A 391 10.04 -14.79 9.36
CA LYS A 391 11.41 -14.80 8.79
C LYS A 391 11.52 -15.74 7.59
N THR A 392 10.84 -16.89 7.64
CA THR A 392 10.82 -17.90 6.58
C THR A 392 9.38 -18.26 6.20
N PRO A 393 8.73 -17.48 5.32
CA PRO A 393 7.38 -17.79 4.85
C PRO A 393 7.30 -19.19 4.25
N ARG A 394 6.33 -19.98 4.71
CA ARG A 394 6.06 -21.35 4.27
C ARG A 394 4.72 -21.46 3.54
N ASP A 395 4.46 -22.60 2.93
CA ASP A 395 3.17 -22.92 2.33
C ASP A 395 2.23 -23.53 3.37
N TRP A 396 1.00 -23.03 3.44
CA TRP A 396 -0.03 -23.47 4.40
C TRP A 396 -0.87 -24.63 3.87
N ILE A 397 -0.99 -24.70 2.54
CA ILE A 397 -1.67 -25.73 1.76
C ILE A 397 -0.81 -26.01 0.50
N PRO A 398 -0.99 -27.15 -0.18
CA PRO A 398 -0.25 -27.44 -1.41
C PRO A 398 -0.43 -26.34 -2.49
N LEU A 399 0.68 -25.95 -3.13
CA LEU A 399 0.69 -24.97 -4.24
C LEU A 399 0.30 -25.57 -5.60
N VAL A 400 -0.40 -26.72 -5.63
CA VAL A 400 -0.67 -27.54 -6.84
C VAL A 400 -2.17 -27.64 -7.11
#